data_AF-A0A954VQN7-F1
#
_entry.id   AF-A0A954VQN7-F1
#
_cell.length_a   1.000
_cell.length_b   1.000
_cell.length_c   1.000
_cell.angle_alpha   90.00
_cell.angle_beta   90.00
_cell.angle_gamma   90.00
#
_symmetry.space_group_name_H-M   'P 1'
#
loop_
_entity.id
_entity.type
_entity.pdbx_description
1 polymer ?
#
loop_
_entity_poly.entity_id
_entity_poly.type
_entity_poly.pdbx_seq_one_letter_code
_entity_poly.pdbx_strand_id
1 'polypeptide(L)'
;MTKLKVQSAARHMAFLGSVFLSCLFVSQLHAQKVLTASEFDFVLGNWNVRSTEQGDVIARNEFTRHSQNGAIVEKYQRGTTYQGIGLHYYDREQANWRQTWTGSDGGSGEFIGGLNGTLMRYVGTMRNADGKPQDVRGSFEPIDQDHFVQLGEISHDGGQSWETRYQLFYERATGQQDSAARSAITLVLEIDRVLAHQRDRMSETVPLASAVEAYLVGLNAIDYSACPPAFVEAFAAHRKAWEQSIEFFKQHAVLRGEMHQLFDQIRQQSEEQKSQLDLHVTSIMDTWKRVEATSNAIQ
;
A
#
# COMPACT_ATOMS: atom_id res chain seq x y z
N MET A 1 49.52 16.22 -80.65
CA MET A 1 50.93 16.00 -80.23
C MET A 1 50.96 16.44 -78.77
N THR A 2 51.09 15.59 -77.76
CA THR A 2 52.25 14.74 -77.45
C THR A 2 51.82 13.69 -76.41
N LYS A 3 52.21 12.43 -76.57
CA LYS A 3 52.15 11.36 -75.53
C LYS A 3 53.54 11.19 -74.92
N LEU A 4 53.65 11.03 -73.61
CA LEU A 4 54.68 10.22 -72.90
C LEU A 4 54.17 10.01 -71.46
N LYS A 5 53.71 8.80 -71.08
CA LYS A 5 54.45 7.67 -70.43
C LYS A 5 54.94 7.99 -69.01
N VAL A 6 54.92 7.12 -67.99
CA VAL A 6 54.24 5.85 -67.61
C VAL A 6 54.82 5.47 -66.21
N GLN A 7 54.18 4.52 -65.50
CA GLN A 7 54.57 3.75 -64.28
C GLN A 7 54.12 4.34 -62.93
N SER A 8 53.25 3.71 -62.11
CA SER A 8 53.04 2.30 -61.67
C SER A 8 53.56 2.09 -60.24
N ALA A 9 52.65 1.86 -59.29
CA ALA A 9 52.77 0.77 -58.31
C ALA A 9 51.41 0.55 -57.62
N ALA A 10 50.85 -0.63 -57.85
CA ALA A 10 49.68 -1.15 -57.14
C ALA A 10 50.14 -2.05 -55.98
N ARG A 11 49.39 -2.06 -54.87
CA ARG A 11 49.17 -3.25 -54.02
C ARG A 11 47.97 -2.98 -53.08
N HIS A 12 46.83 -3.64 -53.33
CA HIS A 12 46.22 -4.72 -52.51
C HIS A 12 45.62 -4.20 -51.18
N MET A 13 44.41 -4.53 -50.70
CA MET A 13 43.37 -5.50 -51.04
C MET A 13 42.18 -5.25 -50.07
N ALA A 14 40.94 -5.60 -50.49
CA ALA A 14 39.82 -6.06 -49.67
C ALA A 14 39.19 -5.10 -48.61
N PHE A 15 37.90 -5.11 -48.25
CA PHE A 15 36.61 -5.63 -48.76
C PHE A 15 35.57 -5.21 -47.67
N LEU A 16 34.28 -5.11 -48.05
CA LEU A 16 33.05 -5.18 -47.21
C LEU A 16 32.71 -3.98 -46.30
N GLY A 17 31.43 -3.57 -46.37
CA GLY A 17 30.73 -3.11 -45.16
C GLY A 17 29.72 -1.99 -45.39
N SER A 18 28.51 -2.38 -45.75
CA SER A 18 27.27 -1.59 -45.70
C SER A 18 27.15 -0.74 -44.42
N VAL A 19 26.72 0.52 -44.55
CA VAL A 19 26.08 1.25 -43.43
C VAL A 19 24.75 1.80 -43.91
N PHE A 20 23.72 0.96 -43.75
CA PHE A 20 22.33 1.39 -43.65
C PHE A 20 22.23 2.32 -42.44
N LEU A 21 21.98 3.61 -42.67
CA LEU A 21 21.72 4.58 -41.61
C LEU A 21 20.27 4.37 -41.12
N SER A 22 20.08 3.38 -40.27
CA SER A 22 18.83 3.17 -39.54
C SER A 22 18.68 4.26 -38.49
N CYS A 23 17.74 5.19 -38.72
CA CYS A 23 17.21 6.08 -37.69
C CYS A 23 16.52 5.26 -36.60
N LEU A 24 17.29 4.83 -35.60
CA LEU A 24 16.76 4.44 -34.31
C LEU A 24 16.46 5.73 -33.54
N PHE A 25 15.22 6.21 -33.64
CA PHE A 25 14.63 7.02 -32.58
C PHE A 25 14.55 6.11 -31.36
N VAL A 26 15.60 6.12 -30.53
CA VAL A 26 15.52 5.59 -29.17
C VAL A 26 14.61 6.57 -28.43
N SER A 27 13.34 6.21 -28.33
CA SER A 27 12.42 6.81 -27.38
C SER A 27 12.98 6.54 -25.99
N GLN A 28 13.78 7.48 -25.46
CA GLN A 28 14.03 7.54 -24.03
C GLN A 28 12.71 7.90 -23.37
N LEU A 29 11.91 6.87 -23.06
CA LEU A 29 10.97 6.95 -21.95
C LEU A 29 11.81 7.25 -20.71
N HIS A 30 12.00 8.54 -20.44
CA HIS A 30 12.31 8.97 -19.10
C HIS A 30 11.10 8.59 -18.28
N ALA A 31 11.18 7.45 -17.60
CA ALA A 31 10.42 7.25 -16.38
C ALA A 31 10.78 8.44 -15.50
N GLN A 32 9.93 9.47 -15.52
CA GLN A 32 10.07 10.59 -14.63
C GLN A 32 9.87 9.98 -13.24
N LYS A 33 10.98 9.66 -12.58
CA LYS A 33 10.98 9.21 -11.20
C LYS A 33 10.26 10.32 -10.46
N VAL A 34 9.00 10.09 -10.12
CA VAL A 34 8.26 10.98 -9.24
C VAL A 34 9.03 10.87 -7.94
N LEU A 35 9.92 11.83 -7.69
CA LEU A 35 10.61 11.97 -6.42
C LEU A 35 9.53 12.40 -5.43
N THR A 36 8.83 11.43 -4.86
CA THR A 36 7.97 11.64 -3.71
C THR A 36 8.88 11.99 -2.55
N ALA A 37 8.68 13.17 -1.95
CA ALA A 37 9.38 13.52 -0.72
C ALA A 37 8.82 12.63 0.39
N SER A 38 9.50 11.51 0.67
CA SER A 38 9.09 10.51 1.67
C SER A 38 9.63 10.80 3.07
N GLU A 39 10.36 11.89 3.24
CA GLU A 39 11.04 12.27 4.49
C GLU A 39 10.06 12.44 5.66
N PHE A 40 8.81 12.80 5.37
CA PHE A 40 7.75 12.96 6.38
C PHE A 40 6.76 11.79 6.40
N ASP A 41 7.00 10.71 5.66
CA ASP A 41 6.03 9.60 5.55
C ASP A 41 5.84 8.82 6.87
N PHE A 42 6.77 8.95 7.82
CA PHE A 42 6.68 8.27 9.12
C PHE A 42 5.45 8.71 9.94
N VAL A 43 4.90 9.90 9.69
CA VAL A 43 3.68 10.37 10.37
C VAL A 43 2.41 9.82 9.76
N LEU A 44 2.45 9.13 8.62
CA LEU A 44 1.23 8.67 7.94
C LEU A 44 0.45 7.67 8.80
N GLY A 45 -0.88 7.86 8.81
CA GLY A 45 -1.83 7.01 9.53
C GLY A 45 -2.60 7.76 10.61
N ASN A 46 -3.21 6.97 11.49
CA ASN A 46 -4.04 7.45 12.60
C ASN A 46 -3.29 7.29 13.91
N TRP A 47 -3.41 8.27 14.79
CA TRP A 47 -2.61 8.37 16.00
C TRP A 47 -3.46 8.77 17.21
N ASN A 48 -3.19 8.12 18.33
CA ASN A 48 -3.55 8.58 19.65
C ASN A 48 -2.45 9.52 20.15
N VAL A 49 -2.84 10.66 20.71
CA VAL A 49 -1.92 11.70 21.16
C VAL A 49 -2.00 11.83 22.67
N ARG A 50 -0.85 11.85 23.35
CA ARG A 50 -0.71 11.96 24.81
C ARG A 50 0.22 13.14 25.17
N SER A 51 0.00 13.78 26.32
CA SER A 51 0.91 14.83 26.83
C SER A 51 2.10 14.30 27.64
N THR A 52 2.05 13.03 28.03
CA THR A 52 3.15 12.28 28.63
C THR A 52 3.18 10.90 28.01
N GLU A 53 4.33 10.25 27.98
CA GLU A 53 4.52 8.95 27.32
C GLU A 53 3.55 7.87 27.85
N GLN A 54 3.27 7.87 29.16
CA GLN A 54 2.34 6.93 29.81
C GLN A 54 1.01 7.59 30.27
N GLY A 55 0.70 8.79 29.79
CA GLY A 55 -0.52 9.53 30.17
C GLY A 55 -1.75 9.12 29.36
N ASP A 56 -2.92 9.68 29.68
CA ASP A 56 -4.15 9.41 28.92
C ASP A 56 -4.10 9.98 27.48
N VAL A 57 -4.90 9.38 26.58
CA VAL A 57 -5.11 9.92 25.24
C VAL A 57 -5.90 11.22 25.34
N ILE A 58 -5.28 12.33 24.95
CA ILE A 58 -5.89 13.66 25.00
C ILE A 58 -6.47 14.08 23.65
N ALA A 59 -5.97 13.51 22.54
CA ALA A 59 -6.40 13.86 21.20
C ALA A 59 -6.18 12.70 20.22
N ARG A 60 -6.77 12.84 19.03
CA ARG A 60 -6.49 12.00 17.85
C ARG A 60 -5.92 12.87 16.74
N ASN A 61 -5.05 12.29 15.93
CA ASN A 61 -4.53 12.93 14.74
C ASN A 61 -4.51 11.94 13.57
N GLU A 62 -4.89 12.40 12.39
CA GLU A 62 -4.86 11.65 11.14
C GLU A 62 -3.96 12.36 10.14
N PHE A 63 -2.95 11.66 9.61
CA PHE A 63 -2.13 12.15 8.51
C PHE A 63 -2.38 11.28 7.27
N THR A 64 -2.89 11.91 6.20
CA THR A 64 -3.24 11.23 4.95
C THR A 64 -2.48 11.83 3.78
N ARG A 65 -1.99 10.97 2.87
CA ARG A 65 -1.45 11.44 1.60
C ARG A 65 -2.59 11.89 0.69
N HIS A 66 -2.53 13.14 0.22
CA HIS A 66 -3.59 13.72 -0.60
C HIS A 66 -3.25 13.78 -2.10
N SER A 67 -1.97 13.78 -2.45
CA SER A 67 -1.53 13.94 -3.85
C SER A 67 -0.29 13.11 -4.18
N GLN A 68 -0.12 12.79 -5.47
CA GLN A 68 1.01 11.99 -5.98
C GLN A 68 2.37 12.68 -5.81
N ASN A 69 2.40 14.00 -5.62
CA ASN A 69 3.63 14.75 -5.32
C ASN A 69 4.05 14.66 -3.83
N GLY A 70 3.26 14.00 -2.99
CA GLY A 70 3.60 13.73 -1.59
C GLY A 70 3.02 14.71 -0.58
N ALA A 71 2.03 15.55 -0.92
CA ALA A 71 1.39 16.40 0.07
C ALA A 71 0.61 15.54 1.09
N ILE A 72 0.72 15.92 2.36
CA ILE A 72 0.12 15.24 3.51
C ILE A 72 -0.84 16.21 4.18
N VAL A 73 -2.09 15.78 4.35
CA VAL A 73 -3.10 16.50 5.11
C VAL A 73 -3.15 15.93 6.52
N GLU A 74 -3.02 16.81 7.49
CA GLU A 74 -3.13 16.52 8.92
C GLU A 74 -4.52 16.95 9.42
N LYS A 75 -5.18 16.11 10.22
CA LYS A 75 -6.44 16.44 10.91
C LYS A 75 -6.33 16.09 12.38
N TYR A 76 -6.26 17.11 13.21
CA TYR A 76 -6.14 16.98 14.66
C TYR A 76 -7.48 17.20 15.34
N GLN A 77 -7.79 16.39 16.33
CA GLN A 77 -9.01 16.50 17.11
C GLN A 77 -8.73 16.25 18.60
N ARG A 78 -8.96 17.27 19.44
CA ARG A 78 -8.88 17.17 20.90
C ARG A 78 -10.30 17.24 21.47
N GLY A 79 -10.84 16.09 21.84
CA GLY A 79 -12.23 15.94 22.28
C GLY A 79 -13.22 16.41 21.20
N THR A 80 -14.34 16.99 21.62
CA THR A 80 -15.36 17.58 20.73
C THR A 80 -15.20 19.09 20.56
N THR A 81 -14.28 19.71 21.30
CA THR A 81 -14.20 21.17 21.45
C THR A 81 -13.11 21.82 20.62
N TYR A 82 -12.13 21.05 20.14
CA TYR A 82 -11.03 21.58 19.33
C TYR A 82 -10.70 20.70 18.15
N GLN A 83 -10.59 21.33 16.98
CA GLN A 83 -10.18 20.70 15.73
C GLN A 83 -9.11 21.54 15.05
N GLY A 84 -8.19 20.90 14.34
CA GLY A 84 -7.18 21.57 13.54
C GLY A 84 -6.96 20.83 12.23
N ILE A 85 -6.56 21.57 11.20
CA ILE A 85 -6.16 21.01 9.91
C ILE A 85 -4.82 21.60 9.49
N GLY A 86 -3.94 20.73 9.01
CA GLY A 86 -2.64 21.07 8.49
C GLY A 86 -2.44 20.55 7.07
N LEU A 87 -1.65 21.27 6.28
CA LEU A 87 -1.15 20.80 4.99
C LEU A 87 0.38 20.85 5.01
N HIS A 88 1.02 19.71 4.84
CA HIS A 88 2.47 19.53 4.76
C HIS A 88 2.86 19.14 3.34
N TYR A 89 3.84 19.80 2.76
CA TYR A 89 4.30 19.47 1.40
C TYR A 89 5.74 19.92 1.17
N TYR A 90 6.43 19.21 0.27
CA TYR A 90 7.76 19.60 -0.17
C TYR A 90 7.68 20.57 -1.36
N ASP A 91 8.13 21.80 -1.16
CA ASP A 91 8.31 22.80 -2.19
C ASP A 91 9.61 22.52 -2.94
N ARG A 92 9.49 21.99 -4.16
CA ARG A 92 10.65 21.60 -4.97
C ARG A 92 11.43 22.78 -5.51
N GLU A 93 10.79 23.93 -5.71
CA GLU A 93 11.47 25.12 -6.24
C GLU A 93 12.36 25.74 -5.16
N GLN A 94 11.90 25.70 -3.91
CA GLN A 94 12.62 26.25 -2.77
C GLN A 94 13.42 25.22 -1.98
N ALA A 95 13.33 23.95 -2.38
CA ALA A 95 14.00 22.81 -1.76
C ALA A 95 13.77 22.71 -0.24
N ASN A 96 12.55 23.00 0.22
CA ASN A 96 12.17 22.97 1.62
C ASN A 96 10.78 22.35 1.84
N TRP A 97 10.53 21.89 3.06
CA TRP A 97 9.18 21.53 3.47
C TRP A 97 8.40 22.77 3.88
N ARG A 98 7.11 22.78 3.58
CA ARG A 98 6.17 23.82 3.97
C ARG A 98 5.02 23.20 4.75
N GLN A 99 4.59 23.92 5.79
CA GLN A 99 3.38 23.59 6.54
C GLN A 99 2.48 24.83 6.61
N THR A 100 1.19 24.64 6.39
CA THR A 100 0.15 25.60 6.77
C THR A 100 -0.78 24.93 7.77
N TRP A 101 -1.13 25.64 8.84
CA TRP A 101 -1.98 25.14 9.92
C TRP A 101 -3.11 26.11 10.23
N THR A 102 -4.29 25.58 10.54
CA THR A 102 -5.36 26.35 11.19
C THR A 102 -6.09 25.52 12.24
N GLY A 103 -6.35 26.12 13.40
CA GLY A 103 -7.17 25.59 14.48
C GLY A 103 -8.56 26.20 14.50
N SER A 104 -9.51 25.50 15.14
CA SER A 104 -10.90 25.95 15.32
C SER A 104 -11.04 27.17 16.25
N ASP A 105 -9.97 27.52 16.95
CA ASP A 105 -9.82 28.76 17.73
C ASP A 105 -9.41 29.97 16.88
N GLY A 106 -9.24 29.79 15.56
CA GLY A 106 -8.77 30.82 14.64
C GLY A 106 -7.24 31.01 14.64
N GLY A 107 -6.51 30.22 15.44
CA GLY A 107 -5.05 30.19 15.40
C GLY A 107 -4.58 29.65 14.05
N SER A 108 -3.68 30.37 13.38
CA SER A 108 -3.11 29.97 12.09
C SER A 108 -1.63 30.27 12.03
N GLY A 109 -0.92 29.49 11.21
CA GLY A 109 0.52 29.62 11.02
C GLY A 109 0.97 29.06 9.68
N GLU A 110 2.03 29.65 9.16
CA GLU A 110 2.78 29.16 8.01
C GLU A 110 4.22 28.90 8.45
N PHE A 111 4.74 27.76 8.04
CA PHE A 111 6.05 27.29 8.47
C PHE A 111 6.85 26.77 7.30
N ILE A 112 8.16 26.96 7.40
CA ILE A 112 9.16 26.45 6.47
C ILE A 112 10.09 25.56 7.26
N GLY A 113 10.48 24.43 6.68
CA GLY A 113 11.18 23.40 7.39
C GLY A 113 11.95 22.44 6.50
N GLY A 114 12.45 21.38 7.13
CA GLY A 114 13.15 20.31 6.47
C GLY A 114 13.63 19.26 7.44
N LEU A 115 14.05 18.12 6.88
CA LEU A 115 14.64 17.04 7.63
C LEU A 115 16.08 17.38 8.02
N ASN A 116 16.42 17.24 9.30
CA ASN A 116 17.79 17.30 9.80
C ASN A 116 18.07 16.01 10.59
N GLY A 117 18.80 15.08 9.97
CA GLY A 117 18.91 13.71 10.49
C GLY A 117 17.56 13.00 10.40
N THR A 118 17.00 12.62 11.55
CA THR A 118 15.64 12.04 11.66
C THR A 118 14.58 13.06 12.05
N LEU A 119 15.01 14.27 12.46
CA LEU A 119 14.12 15.29 12.99
C LEU A 119 13.57 16.16 11.85
N MET A 120 12.26 16.10 11.61
CA MET A 120 11.59 17.06 10.74
C MET A 120 11.33 18.33 11.54
N ARG A 121 11.90 19.47 11.13
CA ARG A 121 11.77 20.74 11.85
C ARG A 121 11.14 21.82 10.99
N TYR A 122 10.14 22.48 11.53
CA TYR A 122 9.43 23.62 10.96
C TYR A 122 9.64 24.87 11.82
N VAL A 123 9.86 26.01 11.20
CA VAL A 123 9.94 27.32 11.84
C VAL A 123 9.02 28.29 11.10
N GLY A 124 8.31 29.11 11.86
CA GLY A 124 7.34 30.05 11.31
C GLY A 124 6.85 31.02 12.38
N THR A 125 5.75 31.69 12.07
CA THR A 125 5.17 32.69 12.96
C THR A 125 3.67 32.42 13.14
N MET A 126 3.18 32.53 14.37
CA MET A 126 1.76 32.52 14.70
C MET A 126 1.38 33.79 15.45
N ARG A 127 0.08 34.02 15.65
CA ARG A 127 -0.39 35.05 16.58
C ARG A 127 -0.50 34.46 17.99
N ASN A 128 0.04 35.17 18.97
CA ASN A 128 -0.18 34.84 20.38
C ASN A 128 -1.58 35.28 20.87
N ALA A 129 -1.88 35.05 22.14
CA ALA A 129 -3.17 35.42 22.74
C ALA A 129 -3.50 36.93 22.67
N ASP A 130 -2.48 37.79 22.60
CA ASP A 130 -2.64 39.25 22.45
C ASP A 130 -2.72 39.68 20.96
N GLY A 131 -2.74 38.73 20.03
CA GLY A 131 -2.77 38.97 18.59
C GLY A 131 -1.44 39.41 17.98
N LYS A 132 -0.34 39.43 18.75
CA LYS A 132 0.99 39.81 18.27
C LYS A 132 1.69 38.64 17.57
N PRO A 133 2.52 38.89 16.54
CA PRO A 133 3.38 37.87 15.95
C PRO A 133 4.29 37.24 17.01
N GLN A 134 4.43 35.92 16.97
CA GLN A 134 5.25 35.11 17.85
C GLN A 134 5.96 34.06 17.01
N ASP A 135 7.28 33.95 17.15
CA ASP A 135 8.06 32.90 16.49
C ASP A 135 7.75 31.55 17.14
N VAL A 136 7.50 30.57 16.30
CA VAL A 136 7.13 29.21 16.68
C VAL A 136 8.03 28.22 15.94
N ARG A 137 8.46 27.19 16.65
CA ARG A 137 9.20 26.05 16.10
C ARG A 137 8.46 24.77 16.45
N GLY A 138 8.18 23.96 15.44
CA GLY A 138 7.63 22.62 15.59
C GLY A 138 8.64 21.60 15.12
N SER A 139 8.76 20.47 15.80
CA SER A 139 9.56 19.36 15.32
C SER A 139 8.90 18.01 15.57
N PHE A 140 9.11 17.08 14.63
CA PHE A 140 8.59 15.72 14.65
C PHE A 140 9.76 14.74 14.57
N GLU A 141 9.85 13.83 15.52
CA GLU A 141 10.94 12.86 15.62
C GLU A 141 10.37 11.44 15.74
N PRO A 142 10.66 10.53 14.78
CA PRO A 142 10.27 9.14 14.90
C PRO A 142 11.04 8.47 16.03
N ILE A 143 10.33 7.73 16.90
CA ILE A 143 10.94 6.83 17.90
C ILE A 143 11.08 5.43 17.28
N ASP A 144 9.99 4.90 16.73
CA ASP A 144 9.92 3.63 16.02
C ASP A 144 8.80 3.67 14.95
N GLN A 145 8.38 2.50 14.44
CA GLN A 145 7.34 2.43 13.40
C GLN A 145 5.96 2.91 13.88
N ASP A 146 5.66 2.78 15.17
CA ASP A 146 4.34 3.03 15.76
C ASP A 146 4.35 4.20 16.75
N HIS A 147 5.49 4.88 16.89
CA HIS A 147 5.67 6.01 17.80
C HIS A 147 6.48 7.15 17.20
N PHE A 148 6.03 8.39 17.43
CA PHE A 148 6.84 9.59 17.21
C PHE A 148 6.52 10.66 18.27
N VAL A 149 7.40 11.65 18.40
CA VAL A 149 7.20 12.80 19.29
C VAL A 149 7.07 14.07 18.47
N GLN A 150 6.12 14.91 18.86
CA GLN A 150 6.04 16.28 18.40
C GLN A 150 6.43 17.24 19.54
N LEU A 151 7.36 18.14 19.26
CA LEU A 151 7.75 19.21 20.18
C LEU A 151 7.34 20.55 19.58
N GLY A 152 6.62 21.36 20.36
CA GLY A 152 6.24 22.72 20.00
C GLY A 152 6.91 23.72 20.93
N GLU A 153 7.59 24.70 20.35
CA GLU A 153 8.38 25.70 21.05
C GLU A 153 8.05 27.09 20.55
N ILE A 154 8.28 28.10 21.39
CA ILE A 154 8.17 29.51 21.00
C ILE A 154 9.45 30.27 21.34
N SER A 155 9.66 31.39 20.67
CA SER A 155 10.77 32.28 20.92
C SER A 155 10.29 33.70 21.27
N HIS A 156 10.86 34.28 22.33
CA HIS A 156 10.58 35.67 22.76
C HIS A 156 11.63 36.69 22.29
N ASP A 157 12.70 36.24 21.64
CA ASP A 157 13.89 37.03 21.33
C ASP A 157 14.35 36.91 19.87
N GLY A 158 13.42 36.61 18.96
CA GLY A 158 13.70 36.51 17.52
C GLY A 158 14.42 35.24 17.11
N GLY A 159 14.31 34.17 17.89
CA GLY A 159 14.80 32.83 17.59
C GLY A 159 16.12 32.49 18.26
N GLN A 160 16.63 33.34 19.16
CA GLN A 160 17.88 33.13 19.87
C GLN A 160 17.73 32.09 20.99
N SER A 161 16.59 32.09 21.68
CA SER A 161 16.20 31.08 22.67
C SER A 161 14.79 30.56 22.41
N TRP A 162 14.55 29.33 22.84
CA TRP A 162 13.30 28.61 22.58
C TRP A 162 12.76 28.01 23.88
N GLU A 163 11.49 28.27 24.17
CA GLU A 163 10.77 27.73 25.32
C GLU A 163 9.80 26.65 24.84
N THR A 164 9.87 25.47 25.45
CA THR A 164 8.92 24.38 25.19
C THR A 164 7.51 24.78 25.64
N ARG A 165 6.57 24.81 24.69
CA ARG A 165 5.13 24.97 24.96
C ARG A 165 4.44 23.65 25.20
N TYR A 166 4.79 22.65 24.43
CA TYR A 166 4.23 21.31 24.57
C TYR A 166 5.19 20.27 24.02
N GLN A 167 5.07 19.06 24.55
CA GLN A 167 5.61 17.84 23.97
C GLN A 167 4.47 16.83 23.90
N LEU A 168 4.24 16.27 22.73
CA LEU A 168 3.16 15.34 22.44
C LEU A 168 3.74 14.02 21.97
N PHE A 169 3.27 12.94 22.57
CA PHE A 169 3.64 11.57 22.23
C PHE A 169 2.54 10.97 21.37
N TYR A 170 2.92 10.50 20.19
CA TYR A 170 2.03 9.89 19.22
C TYR A 170 2.23 8.38 19.25
N GLU A 171 1.13 7.66 19.45
CA GLU A 171 1.07 6.20 19.43
C GLU A 171 0.06 5.79 18.35
N ARG A 172 0.43 4.84 17.49
CA ARG A 172 -0.42 4.43 16.37
C ARG A 172 -1.77 3.92 16.89
N ALA A 173 -2.86 4.45 16.31
CA ALA A 173 -4.21 4.03 16.66
C ALA A 173 -4.55 2.71 15.95
N THR A 174 -4.30 1.58 16.62
CA THR A 174 -4.56 0.22 16.11
C THR A 174 -6.04 -0.02 15.76
N GLY A 175 -6.97 0.54 16.55
CA GLY A 175 -8.41 0.26 16.41
C GLY A 175 -9.08 0.66 15.08
N GLN A 176 -8.55 1.64 14.34
CA GLN A 176 -9.11 2.00 13.02
C GLN A 176 -8.51 1.17 11.86
N GLN A 177 -7.23 0.83 11.93
CA GLN A 177 -6.61 -0.10 10.97
C GLN A 177 -7.21 -1.50 11.11
N ASP A 178 -7.42 -1.96 12.35
CA ASP A 178 -8.10 -3.24 12.61
C ASP A 178 -9.54 -3.21 12.10
N SER A 179 -10.29 -2.12 12.28
CA SER A 179 -11.65 -2.00 11.75
C SER A 179 -11.68 -2.05 10.22
N ALA A 180 -10.79 -1.34 9.53
CA ALA A 180 -10.72 -1.35 8.08
C ALA A 180 -10.30 -2.74 7.54
N ALA A 181 -9.31 -3.37 8.18
CA ALA A 181 -8.87 -4.72 7.86
C ALA A 181 -9.99 -5.75 8.07
N ARG A 182 -10.73 -5.67 9.18
CA ARG A 182 -11.91 -6.51 9.46
C ARG A 182 -12.96 -6.35 8.36
N SER A 183 -13.30 -5.11 7.99
CA SER A 183 -14.28 -4.83 6.93
C SER A 183 -13.83 -5.38 5.58
N ALA A 184 -12.55 -5.23 5.23
CA ALA A 184 -11.99 -5.79 4.00
C ALA A 184 -12.07 -7.32 3.98
N ILE A 185 -11.63 -7.99 5.06
CA ILE A 185 -11.72 -9.46 5.18
C ILE A 185 -13.16 -9.94 5.11
N THR A 186 -14.08 -9.28 5.83
CA THR A 186 -15.51 -9.64 5.83
C THR A 186 -16.09 -9.63 4.43
N LEU A 187 -15.76 -8.61 3.62
CA LEU A 187 -16.21 -8.52 2.24
C LEU A 187 -15.69 -9.68 1.39
N VAL A 188 -14.40 -10.02 1.52
CA VAL A 188 -13.79 -11.14 0.77
C VAL A 188 -14.47 -12.46 1.11
N LEU A 189 -14.68 -12.74 2.40
CA LEU A 189 -15.30 -13.98 2.87
C LEU A 189 -16.77 -14.08 2.43
N GLU A 190 -17.51 -12.97 2.39
CA GLU A 190 -18.89 -12.98 1.90
C GLU A 190 -18.97 -13.22 0.39
N ILE A 191 -18.08 -12.61 -0.39
CA ILE A 191 -18.00 -12.87 -1.84
C ILE A 191 -17.62 -14.33 -2.10
N ASP A 192 -16.62 -14.85 -1.38
CA ASP A 192 -16.23 -16.27 -1.47
C ASP A 192 -17.42 -17.20 -1.17
N ARG A 193 -18.15 -16.95 -0.07
CA ARG A 193 -19.34 -17.72 0.31
C ARG A 193 -20.39 -17.74 -0.80
N VAL A 194 -20.70 -16.58 -1.37
CA VAL A 194 -21.67 -16.45 -2.47
C VAL A 194 -21.20 -17.24 -3.71
N LEU A 195 -19.93 -17.10 -4.07
CA LEU A 195 -19.36 -17.80 -5.23
C LEU A 195 -19.27 -19.31 -5.01
N ALA A 196 -18.96 -19.78 -3.79
CA ALA A 196 -18.94 -21.19 -3.44
C ALA A 196 -20.35 -21.81 -3.55
N HIS A 197 -21.38 -21.12 -3.06
CA HIS A 197 -22.77 -21.53 -3.26
C HIS A 197 -23.17 -21.57 -4.74
N GLN A 198 -22.68 -20.61 -5.55
CA GLN A 198 -22.93 -20.63 -6.98
C GLN A 198 -22.23 -21.81 -7.67
N ARG A 199 -20.97 -22.10 -7.32
CA ARG A 199 -20.21 -23.25 -7.82
C ARG A 199 -20.95 -24.57 -7.57
N ASP A 200 -21.44 -24.76 -6.35
CA ASP A 200 -22.12 -26.00 -5.97
C ASP A 200 -23.44 -26.19 -6.75
N ARG A 201 -24.21 -25.11 -6.97
CA ARG A 201 -25.39 -25.16 -7.85
C ARG A 201 -25.02 -25.39 -9.32
N MET A 202 -23.91 -24.82 -9.78
CA MET A 202 -23.45 -25.01 -11.15
C MET A 202 -23.07 -26.48 -11.40
N SER A 203 -22.42 -27.16 -10.45
CA SER A 203 -21.99 -28.56 -10.64
C SER A 203 -23.17 -29.55 -10.81
N GLU A 204 -24.39 -29.15 -10.46
CA GLU A 204 -25.60 -29.93 -10.74
C GLU A 204 -25.93 -30.01 -12.24
N THR A 205 -25.47 -29.06 -13.05
CA THR A 205 -25.83 -28.96 -14.48
C THR A 205 -24.63 -28.89 -15.42
N VAL A 206 -23.46 -28.44 -14.95
CA VAL A 206 -22.20 -28.38 -15.71
C VAL A 206 -21.09 -29.22 -15.04
N PRO A 207 -20.01 -29.60 -15.75
CA PRO A 207 -18.91 -30.34 -15.13
C PRO A 207 -18.33 -29.59 -13.94
N LEU A 208 -17.93 -30.32 -12.89
CA LEU A 208 -17.33 -29.72 -11.69
C LEU A 208 -16.11 -28.86 -12.02
N ALA A 209 -15.26 -29.29 -12.96
CA ALA A 209 -14.13 -28.50 -13.43
C ALA A 209 -14.56 -27.11 -13.95
N SER A 210 -15.63 -27.04 -14.76
CA SER A 210 -16.15 -25.78 -15.29
C SER A 210 -16.80 -24.92 -14.20
N ALA A 211 -17.45 -25.53 -13.21
CA ALA A 211 -17.96 -24.80 -12.05
C ALA A 211 -16.82 -24.19 -11.21
N VAL A 212 -15.73 -24.95 -10.98
CA VAL A 212 -14.52 -24.47 -10.28
C VAL A 212 -13.80 -23.37 -11.07
N GLU A 213 -13.70 -23.49 -12.39
CA GLU A 213 -13.14 -22.44 -13.25
C GLU A 213 -13.94 -21.13 -13.13
N ALA A 214 -15.28 -21.19 -13.17
CA ALA A 214 -16.14 -20.01 -12.99
C ALA A 214 -15.99 -19.39 -11.59
N TYR A 215 -15.89 -20.23 -10.55
CA TYR A 215 -15.61 -19.81 -9.18
C TYR A 215 -14.29 -19.04 -9.09
N LEU A 216 -13.21 -19.57 -9.68
CA LEU A 216 -11.90 -18.92 -9.68
C LEU A 216 -11.88 -17.61 -10.48
N VAL A 217 -12.62 -17.50 -11.57
CA VAL A 217 -12.81 -16.21 -12.28
C VAL A 217 -13.41 -15.17 -11.32
N GLY A 218 -14.43 -15.55 -10.55
CA GLY A 218 -15.02 -14.68 -9.53
C GLY A 218 -14.03 -14.29 -8.45
N LEU A 219 -13.28 -15.25 -7.90
CA LEU A 219 -12.26 -14.98 -6.86
C LEU A 219 -11.12 -14.08 -7.37
N ASN A 220 -10.72 -14.21 -8.63
CA ASN A 220 -9.67 -13.41 -9.24
C ASN A 220 -10.09 -11.94 -9.47
N ALA A 221 -11.40 -11.67 -9.48
CA ALA A 221 -11.94 -10.32 -9.64
C ALA A 221 -12.05 -9.55 -8.30
N ILE A 222 -11.82 -10.21 -7.17
CA ILE A 222 -11.88 -9.57 -5.85
C ILE A 222 -10.64 -8.68 -5.68
N ASP A 223 -10.83 -7.39 -5.37
CA ASP A 223 -9.77 -6.56 -4.81
C ASP A 223 -9.71 -6.75 -3.30
N TYR A 224 -8.65 -7.41 -2.85
CA TYR A 224 -8.38 -7.63 -1.44
C TYR A 224 -7.01 -7.09 -1.01
N SER A 225 -6.50 -6.10 -1.76
CA SER A 225 -5.24 -5.42 -1.46
C SER A 225 -5.25 -4.65 -0.14
N ALA A 226 -6.44 -4.31 0.36
CA ALA A 226 -6.65 -3.69 1.67
C ALA A 226 -6.63 -4.68 2.85
N CYS A 227 -6.55 -6.00 2.59
CA CYS A 227 -6.46 -6.99 3.65
C CYS A 227 -5.02 -7.11 4.18
N PRO A 228 -4.82 -7.52 5.45
CA PRO A 228 -3.48 -7.74 5.99
C PRO A 228 -2.69 -8.81 5.22
N PRO A 229 -1.35 -8.68 5.12
CA PRO A 229 -0.51 -9.56 4.30
C PRO A 229 -0.70 -11.06 4.58
N ALA A 230 -0.87 -11.45 5.84
CA ALA A 230 -1.09 -12.85 6.21
C ALA A 230 -2.40 -13.41 5.63
N PHE A 231 -3.47 -12.61 5.62
CA PHE A 231 -4.74 -13.00 5.00
C PHE A 231 -4.61 -13.06 3.48
N VAL A 232 -3.96 -12.07 2.86
CA VAL A 232 -3.69 -12.03 1.41
C VAL A 232 -2.96 -13.31 0.96
N GLU A 233 -1.93 -13.72 1.70
CA GLU A 233 -1.17 -14.94 1.42
C GLU A 233 -2.01 -16.21 1.61
N ALA A 234 -2.77 -16.29 2.71
CA ALA A 234 -3.66 -17.42 2.98
C ALA A 234 -4.73 -17.59 1.89
N PHE A 235 -5.38 -16.50 1.50
CA PHE A 235 -6.42 -16.51 0.48
C PHE A 235 -5.86 -16.85 -0.91
N ALA A 236 -4.68 -16.33 -1.26
CA ALA A 236 -3.99 -16.69 -2.49
C ALA A 236 -3.64 -18.20 -2.55
N ALA A 237 -3.19 -18.77 -1.42
CA ALA A 237 -2.93 -20.21 -1.33
C ALA A 237 -4.22 -21.04 -1.48
N HIS A 238 -5.34 -20.57 -0.92
CA HIS A 238 -6.64 -21.22 -1.06
C HIS A 238 -7.13 -21.23 -2.51
N ARG A 239 -7.06 -20.09 -3.21
CA ARG A 239 -7.35 -20.01 -4.65
C ARG A 239 -6.50 -21.01 -5.45
N LYS A 240 -5.20 -21.08 -5.17
CA LYS A 240 -4.29 -21.99 -5.85
C LYS A 240 -4.62 -23.46 -5.62
N ALA A 241 -5.07 -23.84 -4.42
CA ALA A 241 -5.49 -25.21 -4.14
C ALA A 241 -6.70 -25.64 -5.00
N TRP A 242 -7.67 -24.74 -5.19
CA TRP A 242 -8.78 -24.95 -6.14
C TRP A 242 -8.30 -25.05 -7.59
N GLU A 243 -7.41 -24.14 -8.03
CA GLU A 243 -6.85 -24.16 -9.39
C GLU A 243 -6.16 -25.51 -9.69
N GLN A 244 -5.38 -26.03 -8.74
CA GLN A 244 -4.68 -27.31 -8.87
C GLN A 244 -5.61 -28.52 -8.96
N SER A 245 -6.87 -28.41 -8.53
CA SER A 245 -7.87 -29.49 -8.61
C SER A 245 -8.55 -29.62 -9.98
N ILE A 246 -8.42 -28.60 -10.85
CA ILE A 246 -9.17 -28.53 -12.11
C ILE A 246 -8.83 -29.71 -13.04
N GLU A 247 -7.54 -29.99 -13.26
CA GLU A 247 -7.11 -31.05 -14.17
C GLU A 247 -7.56 -32.43 -13.71
N PHE A 248 -7.65 -32.64 -12.40
CA PHE A 248 -8.25 -33.84 -11.83
C PHE A 248 -9.75 -33.89 -12.14
N PHE A 249 -10.51 -32.83 -11.84
CA PHE A 249 -11.96 -32.81 -12.10
C PHE A 249 -12.34 -32.89 -13.58
N LYS A 250 -11.46 -32.48 -14.50
CA LYS A 250 -11.65 -32.67 -15.95
C LYS A 250 -11.74 -34.14 -16.36
N GLN A 251 -11.10 -35.04 -15.61
CA GLN A 251 -11.17 -36.49 -15.84
C GLN A 251 -12.58 -37.06 -15.53
N HIS A 252 -13.38 -36.33 -14.77
CA HIS A 252 -14.75 -36.71 -14.38
C HIS A 252 -15.82 -35.84 -15.05
N ALA A 253 -15.55 -35.33 -16.25
CA ALA A 253 -16.39 -34.34 -16.93
C ALA A 253 -17.84 -34.78 -17.21
N VAL A 254 -18.16 -36.07 -17.10
CA VAL A 254 -19.51 -36.62 -17.29
C VAL A 254 -20.41 -36.49 -16.05
N LEU A 255 -19.83 -36.34 -14.85
CA LEU A 255 -20.59 -36.35 -13.61
C LEU A 255 -21.32 -35.02 -13.37
N ARG A 256 -22.52 -35.10 -12.77
CA ARG A 256 -23.36 -33.95 -12.39
C ARG A 256 -24.01 -34.22 -11.03
N GLY A 257 -24.14 -33.17 -10.24
CA GLY A 257 -24.77 -33.22 -8.92
C GLY A 257 -24.18 -32.22 -7.95
N GLU A 258 -24.67 -32.24 -6.72
CA GLU A 258 -24.06 -31.48 -5.63
C GLU A 258 -22.64 -31.96 -5.40
N MET A 259 -21.73 -31.04 -5.05
CA MET A 259 -20.31 -31.34 -4.96
C MET A 259 -19.97 -32.52 -4.02
N HIS A 260 -20.69 -32.66 -2.89
CA HIS A 260 -20.48 -33.79 -1.98
C HIS A 260 -20.86 -35.14 -2.62
N GLN A 261 -21.94 -35.18 -3.40
CA GLN A 261 -22.38 -36.38 -4.13
C GLN A 261 -21.37 -36.74 -5.22
N LEU A 262 -20.85 -35.72 -5.92
CA LEU A 262 -19.80 -35.90 -6.92
C LEU A 262 -18.54 -36.51 -6.30
N PHE A 263 -18.13 -36.02 -5.13
CA PHE A 263 -17.00 -36.58 -4.39
C PHE A 263 -17.24 -38.05 -4.02
N ASP A 264 -18.41 -38.40 -3.50
CA ASP A 264 -18.74 -39.78 -3.17
C ASP A 264 -18.76 -40.69 -4.40
N GLN A 265 -19.29 -40.21 -5.53
CA GLN A 265 -19.24 -40.94 -6.81
C GLN A 265 -17.80 -41.18 -7.27
N ILE A 266 -16.93 -40.17 -7.22
CA ILE A 266 -15.51 -40.29 -7.60
C ILE A 266 -14.79 -41.30 -6.70
N ARG A 267 -15.01 -41.25 -5.38
CA ARG A 267 -14.41 -42.19 -4.42
C ARG A 267 -14.78 -43.65 -4.69
N GLN A 268 -15.95 -43.90 -5.30
CA GLN A 268 -16.42 -45.24 -5.64
C GLN A 268 -15.85 -45.78 -6.96
N GLN A 269 -15.20 -44.94 -7.79
CA GLN A 269 -14.68 -45.37 -9.08
C GLN A 269 -13.46 -46.31 -8.96
N SER A 270 -12.52 -45.97 -8.07
CA SER A 270 -11.35 -46.80 -7.72
C SER A 270 -10.61 -46.23 -6.51
N GLU A 271 -9.74 -47.03 -5.88
CA GLU A 271 -8.87 -46.54 -4.80
C GLU A 271 -7.89 -45.45 -5.27
N GLU A 272 -7.44 -45.50 -6.52
CA GLU A 272 -6.57 -44.47 -7.10
C GLU A 272 -7.30 -43.11 -7.17
N GLN A 273 -8.51 -43.10 -7.72
CA GLN A 273 -9.32 -41.88 -7.85
C GLN A 273 -9.71 -41.30 -6.49
N LYS A 274 -10.06 -42.17 -5.54
CA LYS A 274 -10.29 -41.79 -4.14
C LYS A 274 -9.07 -41.12 -3.52
N SER A 275 -7.88 -41.73 -3.65
CA SER A 275 -6.65 -41.16 -3.09
C SER A 275 -6.29 -39.82 -3.73
N GLN A 276 -6.48 -39.64 -5.03
CA GLN A 276 -6.22 -38.37 -5.72
C GLN A 276 -7.22 -37.29 -5.29
N LEU A 277 -8.51 -37.62 -5.22
CA LEU A 277 -9.53 -36.69 -4.73
C LEU A 277 -9.23 -36.23 -3.30
N ASP A 278 -8.93 -37.16 -2.40
CA ASP A 278 -8.70 -36.84 -0.99
C ASP A 278 -7.47 -35.93 -0.82
N LEU A 279 -6.42 -36.06 -1.64
CA LEU A 279 -5.29 -35.12 -1.66
C LEU A 279 -5.72 -33.69 -2.02
N HIS A 280 -6.54 -33.53 -3.05
CA HIS A 280 -7.07 -32.21 -3.44
C HIS A 280 -7.98 -31.63 -2.36
N VAL A 281 -8.90 -32.43 -1.82
CA VAL A 281 -9.81 -31.99 -0.75
C VAL A 281 -9.03 -31.57 0.50
N THR A 282 -8.03 -32.36 0.93
CA THR A 282 -7.17 -31.99 2.05
C THR A 282 -6.44 -30.67 1.80
N SER A 283 -5.86 -30.48 0.62
CA SER A 283 -5.18 -29.22 0.27
C SER A 283 -6.11 -28.00 0.34
N ILE A 284 -7.33 -28.13 -0.17
CA ILE A 284 -8.37 -27.09 -0.12
C ILE A 284 -8.75 -26.78 1.33
N MET A 285 -8.98 -27.81 2.15
CA MET A 285 -9.38 -27.63 3.55
C MET A 285 -8.27 -27.04 4.41
N ASP A 286 -7.01 -27.44 4.22
CA ASP A 286 -5.89 -26.92 5.01
C ASP A 286 -5.56 -25.47 4.65
N THR A 287 -5.71 -25.10 3.39
CA THR A 287 -5.60 -23.68 2.99
C THR A 287 -6.76 -22.86 3.53
N TRP A 288 -7.98 -23.41 3.60
CA TRP A 288 -9.12 -22.73 4.24
C TRP A 288 -8.90 -22.47 5.73
N LYS A 289 -8.39 -23.45 6.49
CA LYS A 289 -8.05 -23.26 7.91
C LYS A 289 -7.09 -22.09 8.14
N ARG A 290 -6.16 -21.84 7.22
CA ARG A 290 -5.27 -20.67 7.28
C ARG A 290 -6.02 -19.36 7.03
N VAL A 291 -6.97 -19.35 6.10
CA VAL A 291 -7.84 -18.19 5.85
C VAL A 291 -8.64 -17.87 7.13
N GLU A 292 -9.23 -18.87 7.77
CA GLU A 292 -9.95 -18.69 9.04
C GLU A 292 -9.04 -18.19 10.17
N ALA A 293 -7.87 -18.80 10.34
CA ALA A 293 -6.92 -18.40 11.38
C ALA A 293 -6.46 -16.93 11.21
N THR A 294 -6.16 -16.52 9.98
CA THR A 294 -5.72 -15.15 9.69
C THR A 294 -6.86 -14.14 9.76
N SER A 295 -8.10 -14.53 9.46
CA SER A 295 -9.29 -13.72 9.69
C SER A 295 -9.54 -13.50 11.18
N ASN A 296 -9.45 -14.55 11.99
CA ASN A 296 -9.73 -14.48 13.43
C ASN A 296 -8.65 -13.73 14.22
N ALA A 297 -7.40 -13.69 13.72
CA ALA A 297 -6.32 -12.96 14.37
C ALA A 297 -6.53 -11.44 14.44
N ILE A 298 -7.48 -10.91 13.66
CA ILE A 298 -7.77 -9.47 13.58
C ILE A 298 -9.08 -9.15 14.30
N GLN A 299 -9.91 -10.15 14.71
CA GLN A 299 -11.17 -9.96 15.45
C GLN A 299 -10.94 -9.59 16.91
#